data_AF-A0A4D7BIJ4-F1
#
_entry.id   AF-A0A4D7BIJ4-F1
#
_cell.length_a   1.000
_cell.length_b   1.000
_cell.length_c   1.000
_cell.angle_alpha   90.00
_cell.angle_beta   90.00
_cell.angle_gamma   90.00
#
_symmetry.space_group_name_H-M   'P 1'
#
loop_
_entity.id
_entity.type
_entity.pdbx_description
1 polymer ?
#
loop_
_entity_poly.entity_id
_entity_poly.type
_entity_poly.pdbx_seq_one_letter_code
_entity_poly.pdbx_strand_id
1 'polypeptide(L)'
;MDLRYYNTTINPVGLVSPAREKYVRDVHEHLKWVHRTTSGRILLNSIRRPNFPIEIRPHPTAVCNAVGGSERKPGAASLTGVITYTPFTFSSHGSCAVDHAMEKAGRLWDEILFHELVHVFRAATGSWNQAPQLTFGMRQYDDNEEFIAVLCTNIYVSDRTNKIKSGLRAGHQGFGAMTPQDARRFGLFTSSKAAFGLVKQFCADNPIFTKALSDKLADVEYNPIADFYRYPKLCELLSTIGGLTDKAKMIDALVAVGIPRPVAAQFVMLAP
;
A
#
# COMPACT_ATOMS: atom_id res chain seq x y z
N MET A 1 10.23 -6.12 -17.82
CA MET A 1 9.76 -4.73 -17.84
C MET A 1 10.82 -3.88 -18.54
N ASP A 2 10.43 -3.12 -19.56
CA ASP A 2 11.31 -2.14 -20.22
C ASP A 2 11.30 -0.84 -19.43
N LEU A 3 12.42 -0.49 -18.81
CA LEU A 3 12.53 0.70 -17.95
C LEU A 3 12.25 2.00 -18.72
N ARG A 4 12.61 2.06 -20.01
CA ARG A 4 12.37 3.25 -20.85
C ARG A 4 10.88 3.48 -21.09
N TYR A 5 10.13 2.41 -21.31
CA TYR A 5 8.67 2.48 -21.45
C TYR A 5 7.99 3.10 -20.23
N TYR A 6 8.55 2.88 -19.03
CA TYR A 6 8.03 3.40 -17.77
C TYR A 6 8.75 4.67 -17.28
N ASN A 7 9.57 5.32 -18.13
CA ASN A 7 10.35 6.50 -17.79
C ASN A 7 11.15 6.35 -16.48
N THR A 8 11.66 5.14 -16.24
CA THR A 8 12.37 4.77 -15.01
C THR A 8 13.85 4.63 -15.29
N THR A 9 14.68 5.20 -14.43
CA THR A 9 16.14 5.07 -14.45
C THR A 9 16.62 4.49 -13.12
N ILE A 10 17.56 3.54 -13.18
CA ILE A 10 18.26 3.04 -12.00
C ILE A 10 19.62 3.74 -11.95
N ASN A 11 19.80 4.61 -10.97
CA ASN A 11 21.02 5.39 -10.77
C ASN A 11 21.83 4.83 -9.60
N PRO A 12 22.88 4.03 -9.86
CA PRO A 12 23.72 3.43 -8.82
C PRO A 12 24.76 4.44 -8.26
N VAL A 13 24.31 5.68 -7.99
CA VAL A 13 25.18 6.76 -7.51
C VAL A 13 25.94 6.33 -6.25
N GLY A 14 27.22 6.68 -6.19
CA GLY A 14 28.11 6.31 -5.08
C GLY A 14 28.65 4.87 -5.13
N LEU A 15 28.21 4.03 -6.08
CA LEU A 15 28.72 2.67 -6.25
C LEU A 15 29.71 2.57 -7.40
N VAL A 16 30.75 1.74 -7.21
CA VAL A 16 31.74 1.38 -8.24
C VAL A 16 31.55 -0.07 -8.70
N SER A 17 32.06 -0.46 -9.87
CA SER A 17 32.03 -1.87 -10.30
C SER A 17 32.89 -2.72 -9.35
N PRO A 18 32.43 -3.91 -8.90
CA PRO A 18 31.26 -4.70 -9.35
C PRO A 18 29.92 -4.39 -8.63
N ALA A 19 29.92 -3.61 -7.55
CA ALA A 19 28.72 -3.31 -6.76
C ALA A 19 27.66 -2.55 -7.57
N ARG A 20 28.10 -1.63 -8.44
CA ARG A 20 27.25 -0.87 -9.38
C ARG A 20 26.37 -1.79 -10.23
N GLU A 21 26.98 -2.79 -10.86
CA GLU A 21 26.31 -3.72 -11.77
C GLU A 21 25.33 -4.62 -11.01
N LYS A 22 25.74 -5.09 -9.83
CA LYS A 22 24.87 -5.86 -8.93
C LYS A 22 23.63 -5.05 -8.55
N TYR A 23 23.79 -3.80 -8.13
CA TYR A 23 22.67 -2.93 -7.76
C TYR A 23 21.66 -2.77 -8.90
N VAL A 24 22.14 -2.43 -10.10
CA VAL A 24 21.27 -2.24 -11.27
C VAL A 24 20.49 -3.50 -11.61
N ARG A 25 21.17 -4.65 -11.62
CA ARG A 25 20.54 -5.95 -11.89
C ARG A 25 19.47 -6.28 -10.86
N ASP A 26 19.79 -6.15 -9.57
CA ASP A 26 18.90 -6.53 -8.48
C ASP A 26 17.64 -5.62 -8.44
N VAL A 27 17.80 -4.29 -8.56
CA VAL A 27 16.65 -3.37 -8.65
C VAL A 27 15.79 -3.69 -9.88
N HIS A 28 16.40 -3.97 -11.04
CA HIS A 28 15.65 -4.31 -12.24
C HIS A 28 14.88 -5.62 -12.11
N GLU A 29 15.47 -6.61 -11.45
CA GLU A 29 14.80 -7.86 -11.11
C GLU A 29 13.61 -7.59 -10.18
N HIS A 30 13.78 -6.77 -9.15
CA HIS A 30 12.71 -6.47 -8.20
C HIS A 30 11.51 -5.78 -8.88
N LEU A 31 11.78 -4.81 -9.77
CA LEU A 31 10.75 -4.20 -10.60
C LEU A 31 10.05 -5.21 -11.53
N LYS A 32 10.78 -6.19 -12.07
CA LYS A 32 10.16 -7.26 -12.89
C LYS A 32 9.20 -8.10 -12.05
N TRP A 33 9.52 -8.38 -10.79
CA TRP A 33 8.63 -9.10 -9.89
C TRP A 33 7.37 -8.32 -9.57
N VAL A 34 7.49 -7.03 -9.22
CA VAL A 34 6.33 -6.15 -9.06
C VAL A 34 5.47 -6.16 -10.33
N HIS A 35 6.07 -5.96 -11.51
CA HIS A 35 5.37 -5.94 -12.80
C HIS A 35 4.70 -7.29 -13.18
N ARG A 36 5.10 -8.43 -12.60
CA ARG A 36 4.42 -9.72 -12.86
C ARG A 36 3.04 -9.79 -12.20
N THR A 37 2.79 -8.95 -11.20
CA THR A 37 1.51 -8.92 -10.49
C THR A 37 0.48 -8.02 -11.21
N THR A 38 -0.81 -8.26 -10.96
CA THR A 38 -1.89 -7.44 -11.50
C THR A 38 -1.88 -6.05 -10.89
N SER A 39 -1.79 -5.96 -9.56
CA SER A 39 -1.64 -4.70 -8.81
C SER A 39 -0.40 -3.90 -9.25
N GLY A 40 0.75 -4.55 -9.40
CA GLY A 40 1.99 -3.91 -9.87
C GLY A 40 1.89 -3.34 -11.29
N ARG A 41 1.25 -4.05 -12.23
CA ARG A 41 0.98 -3.48 -13.56
C ARG A 41 0.05 -2.27 -13.50
N ILE A 42 -1.00 -2.33 -12.68
CA ILE A 42 -1.94 -1.22 -12.50
C ILE A 42 -1.19 0.01 -11.97
N LEU A 43 -0.35 -0.16 -10.94
CA LEU A 43 0.47 0.91 -10.36
C LEU A 43 1.45 1.50 -11.37
N LEU A 44 2.30 0.66 -11.97
CA LEU A 44 3.33 1.12 -12.92
C LEU A 44 2.73 1.83 -14.14
N ASN A 45 1.59 1.36 -14.66
CA ASN A 45 0.88 2.04 -15.74
C ASN A 45 0.27 3.38 -15.31
N SER A 46 -0.10 3.53 -14.03
CA SER A 46 -0.67 4.78 -13.49
C SER A 46 0.40 5.83 -13.20
N ILE A 47 1.64 5.40 -12.91
CA ILE A 47 2.79 6.30 -12.75
C ILE A 47 3.33 6.75 -14.11
N ARG A 48 3.30 5.86 -15.11
CA ARG A 48 3.91 6.07 -16.44
C ARG A 48 3.40 7.35 -17.11
N ARG A 49 4.22 8.40 -17.07
CA ARG A 49 3.97 9.69 -17.73
C ARG A 49 5.23 10.17 -18.44
N PRO A 50 5.14 10.66 -19.70
CA PRO A 50 6.32 11.16 -20.43
C PRO A 50 7.09 12.26 -19.70
N ASN A 51 6.37 13.11 -18.96
CA ASN A 51 6.94 14.30 -18.30
C ASN A 51 7.23 14.10 -16.81
N PHE A 52 7.17 12.85 -16.32
CA PHE A 52 7.47 12.52 -14.93
C PHE A 52 8.50 11.37 -14.88
N PRO A 53 9.80 11.70 -14.94
CA PRO A 53 10.84 10.68 -14.82
C PRO A 53 10.87 10.11 -13.40
N ILE A 54 11.24 8.83 -13.29
CA ILE A 54 11.44 8.14 -12.02
C ILE A 54 12.90 7.75 -11.92
N GLU A 55 13.53 8.04 -10.78
CA GLU A 55 14.87 7.59 -10.45
C GLU A 55 14.83 6.69 -9.21
N ILE A 56 15.44 5.51 -9.33
CA ILE A 56 15.72 4.63 -8.18
C ILE A 56 17.22 4.65 -7.93
N ARG A 57 17.63 5.01 -6.70
CA ARG A 57 19.03 5.15 -6.29
C ARG A 57 19.28 4.49 -4.93
N PRO A 58 20.54 4.13 -4.58
CA PRO A 58 20.84 3.55 -3.29
C PRO A 58 20.35 4.42 -2.13
N HIS A 59 19.90 3.79 -1.04
CA HIS A 59 19.62 4.51 0.19
C HIS A 59 20.94 5.07 0.76
N PRO A 60 21.01 6.37 1.16
CA PRO A 60 22.26 7.02 1.51
C PRO A 60 22.89 6.49 2.81
N THR A 61 22.11 5.82 3.64
CA THR A 61 22.56 5.21 4.89
C THR A 61 22.38 3.69 4.85
N ALA A 62 23.14 2.99 5.68
CA ALA A 62 23.00 1.53 5.89
C ALA A 62 21.77 1.14 6.75
N VAL A 63 20.96 2.12 7.17
CA VAL A 63 19.76 1.90 7.97
C VAL A 63 18.76 1.07 7.17
N CYS A 64 17.98 0.26 7.87
CA CYS A 64 16.90 -0.50 7.28
C CYS A 64 15.74 0.40 6.84
N ASN A 65 15.90 1.10 5.72
CA ASN A 65 14.89 2.01 5.22
C ASN A 65 14.87 2.11 3.70
N ALA A 66 13.71 2.49 3.17
CA ALA A 66 13.51 2.94 1.81
C ALA A 66 12.62 4.19 1.86
N VAL A 67 12.74 5.07 0.87
CA VAL A 67 11.92 6.29 0.82
C VAL A 67 11.54 6.57 -0.62
N GLY A 68 10.25 6.67 -0.88
CA GLY A 68 9.63 7.05 -2.14
C GLY A 68 9.01 8.44 -2.05
N GLY A 69 8.92 9.13 -3.18
CA GLY A 69 8.28 10.44 -3.27
C GLY A 69 8.67 11.17 -4.53
N SER A 70 8.86 12.48 -4.43
CA SER A 70 9.40 13.28 -5.53
C SER A 70 10.35 14.36 -5.06
N GLU A 71 11.24 14.79 -5.95
CA GLU A 71 12.14 15.91 -5.73
C GLU A 71 12.19 16.83 -6.94
N ARG A 72 12.46 18.12 -6.70
CA ARG A 72 12.81 19.06 -7.76
C ARG A 72 14.33 19.10 -7.88
N LYS A 73 14.86 18.49 -8.94
CA LYS A 73 16.30 18.52 -9.21
C LYS A 73 16.76 19.94 -9.55
N PRO A 74 17.99 20.33 -9.19
CA PRO A 74 18.56 21.62 -9.60
C PRO A 74 18.47 21.79 -11.12
N GLY A 75 17.90 22.92 -11.56
CA GLY A 75 17.71 23.22 -12.98
C GLY A 75 16.58 22.46 -13.70
N ALA A 76 15.87 21.54 -13.02
CA ALA A 76 14.75 20.82 -13.63
C ALA A 76 13.45 21.64 -13.58
N ALA A 77 12.78 21.72 -14.73
CA ALA A 77 11.47 22.38 -14.84
C ALA A 77 10.35 21.60 -14.12
N SER A 78 10.44 20.26 -14.11
CA SER A 78 9.44 19.36 -13.53
C SER A 78 9.96 18.58 -12.31
N LEU A 79 9.03 18.04 -11.53
CA LEU A 79 9.34 17.07 -10.48
C LEU A 79 9.84 15.75 -11.08
N THR A 80 10.74 15.10 -10.36
CA THR A 80 11.20 13.71 -10.61
C THR A 80 10.70 12.84 -9.47
N GLY A 81 10.08 11.70 -9.79
CA GLY A 81 9.82 10.66 -8.80
C GLY A 81 11.13 10.06 -8.33
N VAL A 82 11.32 9.89 -7.02
CA VAL A 82 12.57 9.35 -6.48
C VAL A 82 12.27 8.25 -5.49
N ILE A 83 13.04 7.17 -5.59
CA ILE A 83 13.09 6.09 -4.61
C ILE A 83 14.54 5.92 -4.17
N THR A 84 14.81 6.11 -2.88
CA THR A 84 16.07 5.70 -2.26
C THR A 84 15.90 4.31 -1.67
N TYR A 85 16.52 3.30 -2.27
CA TYR A 85 16.27 1.89 -1.98
C TYR A 85 17.51 1.04 -2.21
N THR A 86 17.80 0.14 -1.26
CA THR A 86 18.93 -0.79 -1.31
C THR A 86 18.42 -2.24 -1.26
N PRO A 87 18.40 -2.96 -2.41
CA PRO A 87 17.79 -4.29 -2.55
C PRO A 87 18.23 -5.32 -1.50
N PHE A 88 19.54 -5.41 -1.26
CA PHE A 88 20.11 -6.49 -0.45
C PHE A 88 19.78 -6.34 1.03
N THR A 89 19.56 -5.11 1.50
CA THR A 89 19.30 -4.79 2.91
C THR A 89 18.11 -5.58 3.43
N PHE A 90 17.06 -5.74 2.62
CA PHE A 90 15.79 -6.40 2.97
C PHE A 90 15.74 -7.90 2.68
N SER A 91 16.83 -8.49 2.20
CA SER A 91 16.91 -9.95 2.01
C SER A 91 17.01 -10.68 3.35
N SER A 92 16.77 -11.99 3.36
CA SER A 92 16.91 -12.82 4.58
C SER A 92 18.33 -12.82 5.18
N HIS A 93 19.32 -12.37 4.41
CA HIS A 93 20.73 -12.25 4.82
C HIS A 93 21.21 -10.78 4.83
N GLY A 94 20.30 -9.82 4.65
CA GLY A 94 20.62 -8.40 4.64
C GLY A 94 20.71 -7.83 6.05
N SER A 95 21.24 -6.61 6.19
CA SER A 95 21.37 -5.95 7.49
C SER A 95 20.02 -5.73 8.19
N CYS A 96 18.92 -5.64 7.45
CA CYS A 96 17.57 -5.56 8.03
C CYS A 96 17.10 -6.86 8.69
N ALA A 97 17.66 -8.02 8.33
CA ALA A 97 17.10 -9.30 8.74
C ALA A 97 17.16 -9.53 10.26
N VAL A 98 18.20 -8.99 10.91
CA VAL A 98 18.46 -9.18 12.35
C VAL A 98 17.49 -8.38 13.21
N ASP A 99 17.21 -7.12 12.82
CA ASP A 99 16.46 -6.19 13.67
C ASP A 99 14.98 -6.55 13.85
N HIS A 100 14.41 -7.41 12.99
CA HIS A 100 12.99 -7.78 13.06
C HIS A 100 12.74 -9.24 12.73
N ALA A 101 13.46 -10.15 13.38
CA ALA A 101 13.30 -11.60 13.16
C ALA A 101 11.84 -12.09 13.33
N MET A 102 11.02 -11.39 14.12
CA MET A 102 9.61 -11.73 14.39
C MET A 102 8.59 -10.85 13.63
N GLU A 103 8.99 -9.74 13.02
CA GLU A 103 8.08 -8.79 12.36
C GLU A 103 8.47 -8.65 10.87
N LYS A 104 7.85 -9.50 10.06
CA LYS A 104 8.22 -9.66 8.64
C LYS A 104 7.13 -9.22 7.67
N ALA A 105 5.94 -8.86 8.15
CA ALA A 105 4.79 -8.60 7.28
C ALA A 105 5.00 -7.32 6.44
N GLY A 106 4.78 -7.43 5.13
CA GLY A 106 5.04 -6.38 4.15
C GLY A 106 6.51 -6.00 3.99
N ARG A 107 7.46 -6.89 4.33
CA ARG A 107 8.90 -6.58 4.38
C ARG A 107 9.75 -7.27 3.30
N LEU A 108 9.14 -8.02 2.39
CA LEU A 108 9.89 -8.51 1.23
C LEU A 108 10.34 -7.33 0.38
N TRP A 109 11.44 -7.53 -0.33
CA TRP A 109 12.07 -6.48 -1.12
C TRP A 109 11.15 -5.90 -2.20
N ASP A 110 10.21 -6.70 -2.75
CA ASP A 110 9.18 -6.25 -3.70
C ASP A 110 8.04 -5.53 -3.02
N GLU A 111 7.63 -5.97 -1.82
CA GLU A 111 6.59 -5.33 -1.03
C GLU A 111 7.01 -3.91 -0.61
N ILE A 112 8.27 -3.75 -0.17
CA ILE A 112 8.86 -2.44 0.16
C ILE A 112 8.98 -1.58 -1.10
N LEU A 113 9.51 -2.13 -2.19
CA LEU A 113 9.61 -1.37 -3.44
C LEU A 113 8.23 -0.95 -3.96
N PHE A 114 7.21 -1.80 -3.81
CA PHE A 114 5.83 -1.48 -4.14
C PHE A 114 5.30 -0.32 -3.28
N HIS A 115 5.55 -0.35 -1.97
CA HIS A 115 5.20 0.73 -1.04
C HIS A 115 5.78 2.07 -1.52
N GLU A 116 7.08 2.11 -1.79
CA GLU A 116 7.72 3.36 -2.26
C GLU A 116 7.23 3.80 -3.65
N LEU A 117 6.85 2.86 -4.52
CA LEU A 117 6.24 3.19 -5.82
C LEU A 117 4.84 3.82 -5.66
N VAL A 118 4.09 3.49 -4.60
CA VAL A 118 2.81 4.15 -4.29
C VAL A 118 3.04 5.62 -3.94
N HIS A 119 4.08 5.92 -3.16
CA HIS A 119 4.50 7.29 -2.87
C HIS A 119 4.86 8.07 -4.14
N VAL A 120 5.67 7.47 -5.02
CA VAL A 120 5.98 8.06 -6.33
C VAL A 120 4.72 8.27 -7.17
N PHE A 121 3.77 7.34 -7.14
CA PHE A 121 2.49 7.45 -7.83
C PHE A 121 1.66 8.65 -7.34
N ARG A 122 1.58 8.84 -6.03
CA ARG A 122 0.87 9.97 -5.41
C ARG A 122 1.49 11.30 -5.84
N ALA A 123 2.81 11.39 -5.88
CA ALA A 123 3.51 12.55 -6.42
C ALA A 123 3.29 12.74 -7.94
N ALA A 124 3.37 11.67 -8.74
CA ALA A 124 3.20 11.70 -10.20
C ALA A 124 1.80 12.15 -10.65
N THR A 125 0.79 11.92 -9.81
CA THR A 125 -0.59 12.31 -10.06
C THR A 125 -0.94 13.68 -9.47
N GLY A 126 -0.02 14.33 -8.76
CA GLY A 126 -0.28 15.59 -8.05
C GLY A 126 -1.28 15.44 -6.92
N SER A 127 -1.48 14.22 -6.42
CA SER A 127 -2.43 13.90 -5.36
C SER A 127 -1.76 13.74 -4.00
N TRP A 128 -0.43 13.83 -3.93
CA TRP A 128 0.30 13.85 -2.67
C TRP A 128 -0.26 14.93 -1.75
N ASN A 129 -0.75 14.52 -0.59
CA ASN A 129 -1.37 15.41 0.38
C ASN A 129 -0.96 14.97 1.78
N GLN A 130 0.26 15.29 2.21
CA GLN A 130 0.68 14.93 3.55
C GLN A 130 -0.12 15.70 4.60
N ALA A 131 -1.11 15.02 5.18
CA ALA A 131 -1.96 15.55 6.25
C ALA A 131 -1.24 15.44 7.61
N PRO A 132 -1.76 16.09 8.67
CA PRO A 132 -1.28 15.87 10.03
C PRO A 132 -1.34 14.39 10.43
N GLN A 133 -0.55 14.03 11.45
CA GLN A 133 -0.51 12.67 11.98
C GLN A 133 -1.92 12.15 12.28
N LEU A 134 -2.21 10.95 11.78
CA LEU A 134 -3.45 10.23 12.05
C LEU A 134 -3.56 9.91 13.54
N THR A 135 -4.78 9.96 14.04
CA THR A 135 -5.08 9.83 15.46
C THR A 135 -5.86 8.55 15.75
N PHE A 136 -5.92 8.17 17.03
CA PHE A 136 -6.69 7.02 17.52
C PHE A 136 -6.35 5.72 16.78
N GLY A 137 -7.36 4.98 16.29
CA GLY A 137 -7.21 3.67 15.65
C GLY A 137 -6.47 3.66 14.30
N MET A 138 -5.94 4.80 13.85
CA MET A 138 -5.10 4.90 12.65
C MET A 138 -3.68 5.40 12.93
N ARG A 139 -3.29 5.63 14.19
CA ARG A 139 -1.96 6.16 14.55
C ARG A 139 -0.81 5.31 14.02
N GLN A 140 -1.00 4.01 13.89
CA GLN A 140 0.00 3.06 13.38
C GLN A 140 0.43 3.33 11.94
N TYR A 141 -0.32 4.13 11.19
CA TYR A 141 0.01 4.52 9.82
C TYR A 141 0.79 5.83 9.75
N ASP A 142 1.00 6.55 10.85
CA ASP A 142 1.57 7.91 10.88
C ASP A 142 0.72 8.95 10.17
N ASP A 143 0.70 9.00 8.84
CA ASP A 143 -0.08 9.96 8.06
C ASP A 143 -0.94 9.30 6.98
N ASN A 144 -1.63 10.09 6.17
CA ASN A 144 -2.51 9.58 5.13
C ASN A 144 -1.76 9.00 3.92
N GLU A 145 -0.56 9.48 3.60
CA GLU A 145 0.23 8.93 2.49
C GLU A 145 0.79 7.56 2.89
N GLU A 146 1.27 7.42 4.12
CA GLU A 146 1.68 6.13 4.66
C GLU A 146 0.50 5.16 4.83
N PHE A 147 -0.67 5.63 5.25
CA PHE A 147 -1.89 4.82 5.22
C PHE A 147 -2.19 4.29 3.81
N ILE A 148 -2.15 5.15 2.79
CA ILE A 148 -2.40 4.77 1.39
C ILE A 148 -1.36 3.75 0.90
N ALA A 149 -0.08 3.99 1.20
CA ALA A 149 1.01 3.12 0.81
C ALA A 149 0.90 1.74 1.47
N VAL A 150 0.57 1.66 2.77
CA VAL A 150 0.31 0.39 3.46
C VAL A 150 -0.94 -0.31 2.91
N LEU A 151 -2.04 0.41 2.71
CA LEU A 151 -3.28 -0.13 2.14
C LEU A 151 -3.01 -0.79 0.77
N CYS A 152 -2.31 -0.10 -0.11
CA CYS A 152 -1.97 -0.59 -1.44
C CYS A 152 -0.98 -1.76 -1.37
N THR A 153 0.01 -1.71 -0.47
CA THR A 153 0.95 -2.82 -0.25
C THR A 153 0.25 -4.07 0.24
N ASN A 154 -0.72 -3.94 1.15
CA ASN A 154 -1.53 -5.08 1.58
C ASN A 154 -2.40 -5.65 0.45
N ILE A 155 -2.95 -4.80 -0.43
CA ILE A 155 -3.62 -5.28 -1.66
C ILE A 155 -2.65 -6.03 -2.58
N TYR A 156 -1.42 -5.53 -2.74
CA TYR A 156 -0.36 -6.20 -3.49
C TYR A 156 0.02 -7.56 -2.90
N VAL A 157 0.13 -7.65 -1.57
CA VAL A 157 0.35 -8.92 -0.86
C VAL A 157 -0.84 -9.87 -1.06
N SER A 158 -2.08 -9.37 -1.03
CA SER A 158 -3.28 -10.20 -1.29
C SER A 158 -3.48 -10.58 -2.76
N ASP A 159 -2.81 -9.93 -3.71
CA ASP A 159 -2.88 -10.25 -5.13
C ASP A 159 -2.51 -11.72 -5.39
N ARG A 160 -3.42 -12.51 -5.98
CA ARG A 160 -3.21 -13.94 -6.27
C ARG A 160 -2.10 -14.20 -7.31
N THR A 161 -1.77 -13.19 -8.10
CA THR A 161 -0.67 -13.24 -9.06
C THR A 161 0.68 -12.97 -8.41
N ASN A 162 0.70 -12.38 -7.21
CA ASN A 162 1.90 -12.33 -6.38
C ASN A 162 2.19 -13.73 -5.81
N LYS A 163 3.40 -14.23 -6.04
CA LYS A 163 3.84 -15.58 -5.64
C LYS A 163 4.77 -15.58 -4.43
N ILE A 164 5.20 -14.42 -3.96
CA ILE A 164 6.05 -14.24 -2.78
C ILE A 164 5.37 -13.26 -1.84
N LYS A 165 5.13 -13.66 -0.60
CA LYS A 165 4.30 -12.90 0.34
C LYS A 165 4.83 -13.10 1.75
N SER A 166 4.97 -12.03 2.51
CA SER A 166 5.31 -12.10 3.93
C SER A 166 4.12 -11.95 4.88
N GLY A 167 2.94 -11.63 4.34
CA GLY A 167 1.73 -11.38 5.11
C GLY A 167 1.34 -9.91 5.15
N LEU A 168 0.10 -9.62 5.55
CA LEU A 168 -0.44 -8.27 5.62
C LEU A 168 0.14 -7.53 6.83
N ARG A 169 0.57 -6.28 6.65
CA ARG A 169 1.14 -5.45 7.72
C ARG A 169 0.07 -4.60 8.40
N ALA A 170 0.14 -4.49 9.71
CA ALA A 170 -0.84 -3.77 10.54
C ALA A 170 -0.74 -2.24 10.41
N GLY A 171 0.43 -1.71 10.07
CA GLY A 171 0.70 -0.28 10.03
C GLY A 171 1.97 0.07 9.27
N HIS A 172 2.34 1.35 9.30
CA HIS A 172 3.57 1.86 8.70
C HIS A 172 4.80 1.40 9.50
N GLN A 173 4.76 1.55 10.82
CA GLN A 173 5.87 1.22 11.71
C GLN A 173 5.92 -0.27 12.08
N GLY A 174 7.12 -0.76 12.38
CA GLY A 174 7.34 -2.05 13.05
C GLY A 174 7.07 -3.32 12.24
N PHE A 175 6.45 -3.27 11.06
CA PHE A 175 6.20 -4.47 10.22
C PHE A 175 5.41 -5.60 10.93
N GLY A 176 4.64 -5.25 11.96
CA GLY A 176 3.79 -6.18 12.69
C GLY A 176 2.71 -6.76 11.77
N ALA A 177 2.38 -8.04 11.97
CA ALA A 177 1.32 -8.69 11.21
C ALA A 177 -0.05 -8.09 11.54
N MET A 178 -0.86 -7.86 10.51
CA MET A 178 -2.25 -7.48 10.64
C MET A 178 -3.02 -8.58 11.37
N THR A 179 -3.93 -8.19 12.27
CA THR A 179 -4.77 -9.17 12.96
C THR A 179 -5.69 -9.89 11.96
N PRO A 180 -6.09 -11.15 12.21
CA PRO A 180 -7.07 -11.82 11.35
C PRO A 180 -8.39 -11.06 11.21
N GLN A 181 -8.77 -10.28 12.23
CA GLN A 181 -9.98 -9.47 12.21
C GLN A 181 -9.87 -8.28 11.25
N ASP A 182 -8.71 -7.63 11.18
CA ASP A 182 -8.48 -6.51 10.26
C ASP A 182 -8.23 -7.00 8.82
N ALA A 183 -7.64 -8.18 8.68
CA ALA A 183 -7.30 -8.81 7.40
C ALA A 183 -8.52 -9.29 6.60
N ARG A 184 -9.66 -9.53 7.27
CA ARG A 184 -10.88 -10.00 6.62
C ARG A 184 -11.54 -8.90 5.79
N ARG A 185 -12.46 -9.31 4.91
CA ARG A 185 -13.34 -8.40 4.19
C ARG A 185 -14.05 -7.43 5.13
N PHE A 186 -14.04 -6.13 4.81
CA PHE A 186 -14.52 -5.04 5.67
C PHE A 186 -13.81 -4.86 7.03
N GLY A 187 -12.77 -5.64 7.35
CA GLY A 187 -12.05 -5.56 8.63
C GLY A 187 -11.56 -4.14 8.93
N LEU A 188 -10.92 -3.51 7.94
CA LEU A 188 -10.49 -2.10 8.02
C LEU A 188 -11.62 -1.13 8.37
N PHE A 189 -12.81 -1.31 7.80
CA PHE A 189 -13.94 -0.42 8.10
C PHE A 189 -14.50 -0.69 9.50
N THR A 190 -14.42 -1.92 10.02
CA THR A 190 -14.83 -2.20 11.40
C THR A 190 -13.83 -1.72 12.45
N SER A 191 -12.55 -1.57 12.09
CA SER A 191 -11.50 -1.25 13.07
C SER A 191 -11.35 0.24 13.36
N SER A 192 -11.86 1.12 12.50
CA SER A 192 -11.72 2.56 12.69
C SER A 192 -12.78 3.40 11.98
N LYS A 193 -13.27 4.43 12.69
CA LYS A 193 -14.15 5.48 12.15
C LYS A 193 -13.51 6.26 11.00
N ALA A 194 -12.19 6.46 11.06
CA ALA A 194 -11.47 7.24 10.05
C ALA A 194 -11.28 6.48 8.72
N ALA A 195 -11.39 5.15 8.73
CA ALA A 195 -11.13 4.29 7.57
C ALA A 195 -11.95 4.69 6.35
N PHE A 196 -13.26 4.89 6.53
CA PHE A 196 -14.15 5.27 5.44
C PHE A 196 -13.73 6.59 4.79
N GLY A 197 -13.44 7.62 5.60
CA GLY A 197 -13.02 8.92 5.11
C GLY A 197 -11.73 8.86 4.29
N LEU A 198 -10.73 8.11 4.79
CA LEU A 198 -9.43 7.96 4.13
C LEU A 198 -9.55 7.19 2.80
N VAL A 199 -10.26 6.05 2.77
CA VAL A 199 -10.47 5.27 1.54
C VAL A 199 -11.31 6.05 0.53
N LYS A 200 -12.35 6.76 0.99
CA LYS A 200 -13.17 7.63 0.15
C LYS A 200 -12.34 8.73 -0.51
N GLN A 201 -11.49 9.42 0.27
CA GLN A 201 -10.61 10.45 -0.25
C GLN A 201 -9.65 9.88 -1.28
N PHE A 202 -9.00 8.75 -0.99
CA PHE A 202 -8.08 8.13 -1.94
C PHE A 202 -8.76 7.73 -3.26
N CYS A 203 -9.97 7.17 -3.19
CA CYS A 203 -10.76 6.83 -4.37
C CYS A 203 -11.20 8.07 -5.18
N ALA A 204 -11.35 9.22 -4.53
CA ALA A 204 -11.66 10.49 -5.18
C ALA A 204 -10.43 11.14 -5.82
N ASP A 205 -9.27 11.07 -5.16
CA ASP A 205 -8.01 11.60 -5.65
C ASP A 205 -7.49 10.83 -6.88
N ASN A 206 -7.66 9.50 -6.88
CA ASN A 206 -7.07 8.62 -7.88
C ASN A 206 -8.07 7.61 -8.48
N PRO A 207 -9.21 8.06 -9.02
CA PRO A 207 -10.33 7.20 -9.38
C PRO A 207 -9.98 6.14 -10.44
N ILE A 208 -9.09 6.46 -11.38
CA ILE A 208 -8.67 5.50 -12.42
C ILE A 208 -7.89 4.34 -11.80
N PHE A 209 -6.94 4.63 -10.92
CA PHE A 209 -6.10 3.62 -10.26
C PHE A 209 -6.91 2.76 -9.31
N THR A 210 -7.68 3.40 -8.41
CA THR A 210 -8.48 2.70 -7.41
C THR A 210 -9.60 1.88 -8.05
N LYS A 211 -10.25 2.37 -9.11
CA LYS A 211 -11.24 1.58 -9.86
C LYS A 211 -10.62 0.37 -10.55
N ALA A 212 -9.42 0.51 -11.12
CA ALA A 212 -8.71 -0.62 -11.72
C ALA A 212 -8.36 -1.70 -10.68
N LEU A 213 -7.89 -1.31 -9.48
CA LEU A 213 -7.68 -2.25 -8.37
C LEU A 213 -8.99 -2.93 -7.95
N SER A 214 -10.08 -2.16 -7.79
CA SER A 214 -11.40 -2.69 -7.45
C SER A 214 -11.87 -3.74 -8.45
N ASP A 215 -11.78 -3.44 -9.75
CA ASP A 215 -12.34 -4.29 -10.80
C ASP A 215 -11.50 -5.54 -11.07
N LYS A 216 -10.17 -5.41 -11.01
CA LYS A 216 -9.25 -6.51 -11.37
C LYS A 216 -8.87 -7.38 -10.19
N LEU A 217 -9.03 -6.88 -8.95
CA LEU A 217 -8.71 -7.58 -7.70
C LEU A 217 -9.93 -7.64 -6.78
N ALA A 218 -11.10 -7.76 -7.40
CA ALA A 218 -12.41 -7.80 -6.75
C ALA A 218 -12.58 -8.94 -5.72
N ASP A 219 -11.86 -10.04 -5.91
CA ASP A 219 -12.03 -11.28 -5.15
C ASP A 219 -10.82 -11.61 -4.25
N VAL A 220 -9.86 -10.70 -4.14
CA VAL A 220 -8.76 -10.88 -3.18
C VAL A 220 -9.28 -10.62 -1.77
N GLU A 221 -8.71 -11.32 -0.80
CA GLU A 221 -9.21 -11.33 0.59
C GLU A 221 -9.22 -9.94 1.23
N TYR A 222 -8.14 -9.18 1.02
CA TYR A 222 -8.00 -7.81 1.50
C TYR A 222 -7.99 -6.82 0.33
N ASN A 223 -9.13 -6.18 0.08
CA ASN A 223 -9.23 -5.05 -0.84
C ASN A 223 -10.32 -4.05 -0.41
N PRO A 224 -10.03 -3.21 0.62
CA PRO A 224 -10.99 -2.21 1.10
C PRO A 224 -11.45 -1.21 0.03
N ILE A 225 -10.68 -1.02 -1.05
CA ILE A 225 -11.07 -0.19 -2.20
C ILE A 225 -12.22 -0.86 -2.98
N ALA A 226 -12.13 -2.16 -3.25
CA ALA A 226 -13.21 -2.91 -3.89
C ALA A 226 -14.48 -2.92 -3.03
N ASP A 227 -14.33 -3.10 -1.72
CA ASP A 227 -15.44 -3.04 -0.77
C ASP A 227 -16.11 -1.66 -0.76
N PHE A 228 -15.32 -0.57 -0.75
CA PHE A 228 -15.82 0.80 -0.83
C PHE A 228 -16.62 1.04 -2.12
N TYR A 229 -16.11 0.67 -3.29
CA TYR A 229 -16.83 0.89 -4.56
C TYR A 229 -18.12 0.09 -4.66
N ARG A 230 -18.16 -1.13 -4.11
CA ARG A 230 -19.33 -2.02 -4.19
C ARG A 230 -20.38 -1.73 -3.13
N TYR A 231 -19.95 -1.38 -1.92
CA TYR A 231 -20.82 -1.25 -0.75
C TYR A 231 -20.49 0.01 0.09
N PRO A 232 -20.50 1.22 -0.50
CA PRO A 232 -20.05 2.43 0.20
C PRO A 232 -20.84 2.73 1.47
N LYS A 233 -22.18 2.57 1.43
CA LYS A 233 -23.05 2.78 2.60
C LYS A 233 -22.77 1.79 3.74
N LEU A 234 -22.46 0.54 3.40
CA LEU A 234 -22.09 -0.47 4.40
C LEU A 234 -20.74 -0.13 5.03
N CYS A 235 -19.75 0.27 4.22
CA CYS A 235 -18.43 0.66 4.73
C CYS A 235 -18.52 1.88 5.67
N GLU A 236 -19.32 2.89 5.31
CA GLU A 236 -19.58 4.06 6.16
C GLU A 236 -20.25 3.66 7.49
N LEU A 237 -21.27 2.81 7.40
CA LEU A 237 -21.95 2.30 8.58
C LEU A 237 -20.97 1.54 9.48
N LEU A 238 -20.21 0.59 8.95
CA LEU A 238 -19.24 -0.22 9.70
C LEU A 238 -18.16 0.64 10.35
N SER A 239 -17.68 1.68 9.69
CA SER A 239 -16.78 2.66 10.31
C SER A 239 -17.44 3.39 11.47
N THR A 240 -18.73 3.68 11.39
CA THR A 240 -19.45 4.36 12.48
C THR A 240 -19.74 3.43 13.66
N ILE A 241 -20.16 2.19 13.39
CA ILE A 241 -20.66 1.25 14.41
C ILE A 241 -19.64 0.21 14.88
N GLY A 242 -18.46 0.08 14.24
CA GLY A 242 -17.48 -0.94 14.55
C GLY A 242 -16.96 -0.91 16.00
N GLY A 243 -17.08 0.24 16.67
CA GLY A 243 -16.79 0.39 18.10
C GLY A 243 -17.97 0.14 19.04
N LEU A 244 -19.16 -0.25 18.53
CA LEU A 244 -20.30 -0.60 19.37
C LEU A 244 -20.13 -2.02 19.93
N THR A 245 -20.35 -2.17 21.23
CA THR A 245 -20.41 -3.48 21.90
C THR A 245 -21.81 -4.09 21.88
N ASP A 246 -22.83 -3.28 21.58
CA ASP A 246 -24.24 -3.68 21.55
C ASP A 246 -24.60 -4.35 20.20
N LYS A 247 -24.58 -5.69 20.21
CA LYS A 247 -24.87 -6.51 19.02
C LYS A 247 -26.27 -6.26 18.45
N ALA A 248 -27.27 -5.97 19.28
CA ALA A 248 -28.63 -5.72 18.80
C ALA A 248 -28.69 -4.41 18.00
N LYS A 249 -28.07 -3.34 18.51
CA LYS A 249 -27.97 -2.06 17.79
C LYS A 249 -27.19 -2.18 16.50
N MET A 250 -26.13 -3.00 16.46
CA MET A 250 -25.41 -3.26 15.22
C MET A 250 -26.28 -3.96 14.18
N ILE A 251 -27.05 -4.98 14.57
CA ILE A 251 -27.98 -5.68 13.68
C ILE A 251 -29.05 -4.70 13.15
N ASP A 252 -29.66 -3.91 14.03
CA ASP A 252 -30.69 -2.96 13.63
C ASP A 252 -30.15 -1.89 12.67
N ALA A 253 -28.93 -1.41 12.89
CA ALA A 253 -28.29 -0.46 11.99
C ALA A 253 -27.97 -1.07 10.62
N LEU A 254 -27.55 -2.34 10.55
CA LEU A 254 -27.34 -3.05 9.30
C LEU A 254 -28.67 -3.28 8.55
N VAL A 255 -29.74 -3.59 9.28
CA VAL A 255 -31.09 -3.72 8.70
C VAL A 255 -31.57 -2.39 8.12
N ALA A 256 -31.31 -1.26 8.80
CA ALA A 256 -31.69 0.06 8.33
C ALA A 256 -31.03 0.46 6.99
N VAL A 257 -29.87 -0.12 6.65
CA VAL A 257 -29.21 0.08 5.34
C VAL A 257 -29.54 -1.00 4.30
N GLY A 258 -30.52 -1.85 4.58
CA GLY A 258 -31.06 -2.83 3.64
C GLY A 258 -30.45 -4.23 3.72
N ILE A 259 -29.64 -4.54 4.75
CA ILE A 259 -29.14 -5.90 4.96
C ILE A 259 -30.22 -6.75 5.63
N PRO A 260 -30.62 -7.92 5.08
CA PRO A 260 -31.61 -8.78 5.73
C PRO A 260 -31.20 -9.14 7.16
N ARG A 261 -32.14 -9.10 8.12
CA ARG A 261 -31.84 -9.34 9.56
C ARG A 261 -31.06 -10.65 9.82
N PRO A 262 -31.37 -11.80 9.18
CA PRO A 262 -30.57 -13.01 9.38
C PRO A 262 -29.10 -12.86 8.94
N VAL A 263 -28.88 -12.15 7.83
CA VAL A 263 -27.53 -11.85 7.30
C VAL A 263 -26.81 -10.89 8.24
N ALA A 264 -27.48 -9.82 8.67
CA ALA A 264 -26.93 -8.86 9.64
C ALA A 264 -26.54 -9.54 10.97
N ALA A 265 -27.39 -10.43 11.49
CA ALA A 265 -27.11 -11.22 12.70
C ALA A 265 -25.86 -12.11 12.51
N GLN A 266 -25.74 -12.78 11.36
CA GLN A 266 -24.56 -13.58 11.05
C GLN A 266 -23.29 -12.72 10.98
N PHE A 267 -23.35 -11.55 10.33
CA PHE A 267 -22.23 -10.61 10.28
C PHE A 267 -21.76 -10.18 11.68
N VAL A 268 -22.70 -9.84 12.57
CA VAL A 268 -22.39 -9.38 13.94
C VAL A 268 -21.93 -10.52 14.84
N MET A 269 -22.45 -11.75 14.68
CA MET A 269 -21.97 -12.91 15.45
C MET A 269 -20.53 -13.32 15.11
N LEU A 270 -20.09 -13.03 13.88
CA LEU A 270 -18.71 -13.25 13.45
C LEU A 270 -17.78 -12.08 13.82
N ALA A 271 -18.31 -10.99 14.36
CA ALA A 271 -17.51 -9.94 14.99
C ALA A 271 -17.21 -10.36 16.45
N PRO A 272 -15.92 -10.39 16.86
CA PRO A 272 -15.55 -10.75 18.23
C PRO A 272 -16.13 -9.79 19.27
#